data_AF-A0A3D4PCM7-F1
#
_entry.id   AF-A0A3D4PCM7-F1
#
_cell.length_a   1.000
_cell.length_b   1.000
_cell.length_c   1.000
_cell.angle_alpha   90.00
_cell.angle_beta   90.00
_cell.angle_gamma   90.00
#
_symmetry.space_group_name_H-M   'P 1'
#
loop_
_entity.id
_entity.type
_entity.pdbx_description
1 polymer ?
#
loop_
_entity_poly.entity_id
_entity_poly.type
_entity_poly.pdbx_seq_one_letter_code
_entity_poly.pdbx_strand_id
1 'polypeptide(L)'
;GLTATGEVAQLNLQEARVERKFTVGAWPRYLAISPDGTRLAVACSGDSKIVVADALKGEVLYEERLIGGINIGHMQCSEDGKYVYFPWMVYRSNPITVGNIQRGWVLASRIGRVRLDGPAYREAISLDVPQMAIADPHGLAMSNDGNRLVVSASGTHELLIYRRPDLPFIGAGGPGDLIDSTLLRDRDVFSRVDVGGRPMGMAISADNKTVYVANYVNDSVQKVDIESRKVIQEISLGRTPEKSLARHGMELFYDGQQSLDQWYSCHSCHYNGGVNSKAMDTMNDGSTLTMKTVLPLYHLQQTSPWTWHGWQTDLQDAMHTSFTNTMLGKGINNEEARAVMTYLNELQLPQNPFRNADGSLTEAAVRGEKIFRSEQAACASCHNGPYFTDGKIHDVGLGSAEDYYNGYNTPTLIGLYRKVRYLHDGRSKSLEDVLTGDHAPEKVSGERALSREELSDLLAYLKSL
;
A
#
# COMPACT_ATOMS: atom_id res chain seq x y z
N GLY A 1 -3.49 -14.22 -6.72
CA GLY A 1 -4.08 -15.15 -5.74
C GLY A 1 -3.47 -15.02 -4.36
N LEU A 2 -2.21 -15.43 -4.19
CA LEU A 2 -1.57 -15.60 -2.88
C LEU A 2 -1.62 -14.38 -1.94
N THR A 3 -1.48 -13.16 -2.48
CA THR A 3 -1.61 -11.91 -1.69
C THR A 3 -2.98 -11.76 -1.02
N ALA A 4 -4.04 -12.22 -1.68
CA ALA A 4 -5.41 -12.13 -1.17
C ALA A 4 -5.76 -13.28 -0.22
N THR A 5 -5.16 -14.46 -0.41
CA THR A 5 -5.34 -15.61 0.50
C THR A 5 -4.39 -15.55 1.69
N GLY A 6 -3.41 -14.65 1.67
CA GLY A 6 -2.44 -14.47 2.76
C GLY A 6 -1.37 -15.55 2.83
N GLU A 7 -1.02 -16.11 1.67
CA GLU A 7 -0.14 -17.27 1.55
C GLU A 7 1.15 -16.92 0.81
N VAL A 8 2.16 -17.77 0.99
CA VAL A 8 3.32 -17.88 0.10
C VAL A 8 3.38 -19.30 -0.47
N ALA A 9 4.05 -19.45 -1.62
CA ALA A 9 4.19 -20.74 -2.30
C ALA A 9 5.66 -21.06 -2.54
N GLN A 10 6.02 -22.32 -2.34
CA GLN A 10 7.29 -22.88 -2.78
C GLN A 10 7.08 -23.61 -4.10
N LEU A 11 7.96 -23.35 -5.06
CA LEU A 11 7.89 -23.89 -6.41
C LEU A 11 9.05 -24.85 -6.66
N ASN A 12 8.75 -26.02 -7.21
CA ASN A 12 9.74 -26.86 -7.84
C ASN A 12 9.94 -26.36 -9.28
N LEU A 13 11.07 -25.73 -9.55
CA LEU A 13 11.34 -25.16 -10.87
C LEU A 13 11.63 -26.24 -11.93
N GLN A 14 12.15 -27.40 -11.52
CA GLN A 14 12.46 -28.50 -12.44
C GLN A 14 11.18 -29.22 -12.91
N GLU A 15 10.24 -29.42 -11.99
CA GLU A 15 8.95 -30.07 -12.26
C GLU A 15 7.83 -29.08 -12.62
N ALA A 16 8.12 -27.78 -12.62
CA ALA A 16 7.18 -26.69 -12.89
C ALA A 16 5.87 -26.78 -12.09
N ARG A 17 5.96 -27.17 -10.81
CA ARG A 17 4.79 -27.33 -9.92
C ARG A 17 4.95 -26.61 -8.60
N VAL A 18 3.82 -26.32 -7.96
CA VAL A 18 3.78 -25.87 -6.56
C VAL A 18 4.06 -27.07 -5.66
N GLU A 19 5.10 -26.98 -4.84
CA GLU A 19 5.40 -28.02 -3.85
C GLU A 19 4.51 -27.89 -2.62
N ARG A 20 4.39 -26.67 -2.11
CA ARG A 20 3.53 -26.35 -0.97
C ARG A 20 3.11 -24.88 -0.98
N LYS A 21 2.03 -24.61 -0.23
CA LYS A 21 1.61 -23.27 0.18
C LYS A 21 1.49 -23.23 1.69
N PHE A 22 1.76 -22.09 2.28
CA PHE A 22 1.56 -21.88 3.72
C PHE A 22 1.17 -20.43 4.00
N THR A 23 0.35 -20.25 5.04
CA THR A 23 -0.18 -18.95 5.45
C THR A 23 0.84 -18.16 6.23
N VAL A 24 0.95 -16.86 5.93
CA VAL A 24 1.86 -15.93 6.60
C VAL A 24 1.14 -14.69 7.13
N GLY A 25 -0.03 -14.33 6.59
CA GLY A 25 -0.78 -13.15 7.01
C GLY A 25 -1.27 -12.32 5.83
N ALA A 26 -1.91 -11.19 6.09
CA ALA A 26 -2.58 -10.42 5.06
C ALA A 26 -1.60 -9.63 4.16
N TRP A 27 -1.85 -9.69 2.86
CA TRP A 27 -1.05 -9.06 1.79
C TRP A 27 0.46 -9.32 1.87
N PRO A 28 0.91 -10.58 1.73
CA PRO A 28 2.32 -10.88 1.47
C PRO A 28 2.69 -10.31 0.09
N ARG A 29 3.53 -9.26 0.08
CA ARG A 29 3.91 -8.54 -1.16
C ARG A 29 5.38 -8.72 -1.53
N TYR A 30 6.27 -8.74 -0.53
CA TYR A 30 7.70 -8.92 -0.74
C TYR A 30 8.24 -9.98 0.20
N LEU A 31 9.29 -10.65 -0.24
CA LEU A 31 9.97 -11.69 0.53
C LEU A 31 11.48 -11.61 0.29
N ALA A 32 12.26 -12.06 1.27
CA ALA A 32 13.70 -12.29 1.13
C ALA A 32 14.07 -13.61 1.81
N ILE A 33 14.99 -14.33 1.19
CA ILE A 33 15.55 -15.58 1.71
C ILE A 33 16.96 -15.28 2.22
N SER A 34 17.31 -15.82 3.38
CA SER A 34 18.67 -15.69 3.94
C SER A 34 19.71 -16.32 3.01
N PRO A 35 20.98 -15.88 3.06
CA PRO A 35 22.04 -16.41 2.20
C PRO A 35 22.24 -17.94 2.32
N ASP A 36 21.97 -18.52 3.49
CA ASP A 36 22.05 -19.96 3.74
C ASP A 36 20.80 -20.74 3.31
N GLY A 37 19.76 -20.04 2.83
CA GLY A 37 18.50 -20.63 2.39
C GLY A 37 17.59 -21.14 3.50
N THR A 38 17.89 -20.89 4.78
CA THR A 38 17.15 -21.50 5.90
C THR A 38 16.05 -20.60 6.48
N ARG A 39 16.08 -19.30 6.22
CA ARG A 39 15.11 -18.32 6.72
C ARG A 39 14.42 -17.60 5.57
N LEU A 40 13.13 -17.37 5.73
CA LEU A 40 12.29 -16.58 4.84
C LEU A 40 11.69 -15.43 5.63
N ALA A 41 11.98 -14.20 5.22
CA ALA A 41 11.25 -13.01 5.67
C ALA A 41 10.13 -12.69 4.69
N VAL A 42 8.95 -12.34 5.19
CA VAL A 42 7.78 -11.95 4.38
C VAL A 42 7.16 -10.66 4.90
N ALA A 43 7.00 -9.67 4.02
CA ALA A 43 6.31 -8.43 4.31
C ALA A 43 4.79 -8.60 4.15
N CYS A 44 4.10 -8.73 5.28
CA CYS A 44 2.64 -8.79 5.33
C CYS A 44 2.09 -7.37 5.53
N SER A 45 1.93 -6.64 4.41
CA SER A 45 1.54 -5.22 4.42
C SER A 45 0.13 -4.98 4.98
N GLY A 46 -0.75 -5.98 4.88
CA GLY A 46 -2.13 -5.90 5.40
C GLY A 46 -2.19 -5.92 6.92
N ASP A 47 -1.23 -6.61 7.54
CA ASP A 47 -1.12 -6.73 8.99
C ASP A 47 -0.12 -5.76 9.61
N SER A 48 0.60 -4.98 8.78
CA SER A 48 1.70 -4.13 9.21
C SER A 48 2.77 -4.92 9.98
N LYS A 49 3.27 -6.03 9.42
CA LYS A 49 4.27 -6.90 10.10
C LYS A 49 5.26 -7.53 9.13
N ILE A 50 6.42 -7.93 9.67
CA ILE A 50 7.33 -8.87 9.03
C ILE A 50 7.16 -10.23 9.68
N VAL A 51 7.01 -11.26 8.87
CA VAL A 51 6.97 -12.66 9.31
C VAL A 51 8.33 -13.28 9.01
N VAL A 52 8.91 -13.97 9.99
CA VAL A 52 10.11 -14.78 9.80
C VAL A 52 9.70 -16.25 9.89
N ALA A 53 10.00 -17.01 8.85
CA ALA A 53 9.64 -18.41 8.70
C ALA A 53 10.87 -19.28 8.42
N ASP A 54 10.78 -20.56 8.77
CA ASP A 54 11.68 -21.59 8.28
C ASP A 54 11.40 -21.83 6.80
N ALA A 55 12.36 -21.48 5.94
CA ALA A 55 12.19 -21.55 4.49
C ALA A 55 12.06 -23.00 3.99
N LEU A 56 12.65 -23.97 4.70
CA LEU A 56 12.69 -25.38 4.32
C LEU A 56 11.48 -26.15 4.81
N LYS A 57 10.87 -25.75 5.93
CA LYS A 57 9.64 -26.36 6.47
C LYS A 57 8.36 -25.62 6.09
N GLY A 58 8.44 -24.32 5.82
CA GLY A 58 7.26 -23.48 5.60
C GLY A 58 6.52 -23.16 6.90
N GLU A 59 7.24 -23.07 8.01
CA GLU A 59 6.69 -22.83 9.34
C GLU A 59 7.02 -21.41 9.79
N VAL A 60 6.02 -20.66 10.25
CA VAL A 60 6.24 -19.34 10.86
C VAL A 60 6.97 -19.52 12.20
N LEU A 61 8.11 -18.83 12.36
CA LEU A 61 8.92 -18.85 13.58
C LEU A 61 8.49 -17.74 14.54
N TYR A 62 8.34 -16.53 14.03
CA TYR A 62 7.79 -15.38 14.78
C TYR A 62 7.37 -14.25 13.83
N GLU A 63 6.72 -13.25 14.41
CA GLU A 63 6.24 -12.07 13.71
C GLU A 63 6.71 -10.80 14.43
N GLU A 64 7.17 -9.82 13.66
CA GLU A 64 7.59 -8.52 14.17
C GLU A 64 6.64 -7.43 13.66
N ARG A 65 5.94 -6.77 14.60
CA ARG A 65 4.92 -5.79 14.28
C ARG A 65 5.53 -4.43 13.97
N LEU A 66 5.11 -3.84 12.86
CA LEU A 66 5.43 -2.48 12.45
C LEU A 66 4.29 -1.54 12.86
N ILE A 67 4.39 -0.96 14.05
CA ILE A 67 3.36 -0.02 14.56
C ILE A 67 3.20 1.14 13.56
N GLY A 68 1.96 1.37 13.12
CA GLY A 68 1.64 2.38 12.10
C GLY A 68 2.11 2.07 10.68
N GLY A 69 2.76 0.92 10.45
CA GLY A 69 3.39 0.58 9.17
C GLY A 69 2.40 0.39 8.03
N ILE A 70 2.72 0.96 6.87
CA ILE A 70 2.05 0.77 5.58
C ILE A 70 3.12 0.66 4.49
N ASN A 71 2.75 0.14 3.31
CA ASN A 71 3.58 0.11 2.12
C ASN A 71 5.01 -0.39 2.38
N ILE A 72 5.12 -1.61 2.95
CA ILE A 72 6.41 -2.25 3.16
C ILE A 72 7.00 -2.58 1.79
N GLY A 73 8.20 -2.11 1.50
CA GLY A 73 8.86 -2.27 0.21
C GLY A 73 9.67 -3.55 0.08
N HIS A 74 10.36 -3.67 -1.05
CA HIS A 74 11.23 -4.77 -1.39
C HIS A 74 12.40 -4.87 -0.40
N MET A 75 12.59 -6.08 0.10
CA MET A 75 13.49 -6.38 1.21
C MET A 75 14.70 -7.19 0.76
N GLN A 76 15.79 -7.11 1.53
CA GLN A 76 16.98 -7.89 1.27
C GLN A 76 17.63 -8.34 2.59
N CYS A 77 18.03 -9.60 2.65
CA CYS A 77 18.82 -10.12 3.78
C CYS A 77 20.25 -9.57 3.74
N SER A 78 20.84 -9.31 4.89
CA SER A 78 22.26 -9.01 4.99
C SER A 78 23.09 -10.23 4.59
N GLU A 79 24.29 -9.95 4.12
CA GLU A 79 25.30 -10.91 3.72
C GLU A 79 25.69 -11.90 4.83
N ASP A 80 25.61 -11.47 6.09
CA ASP A 80 25.84 -12.30 7.28
C ASP A 80 24.62 -13.16 7.67
N GLY A 81 23.49 -13.01 6.97
CA GLY A 81 22.24 -13.73 7.22
C GLY A 81 21.54 -13.37 8.54
N LYS A 82 22.00 -12.33 9.25
CA LYS A 82 21.49 -11.98 10.58
C LYS A 82 20.22 -11.14 10.53
N TYR A 83 20.08 -10.29 9.52
CA TYR A 83 18.99 -9.33 9.40
C TYR A 83 18.33 -9.38 8.02
N VAL A 84 17.06 -9.01 7.97
CA VAL A 84 16.39 -8.54 6.76
C VAL A 84 16.20 -7.03 6.86
N TYR A 85 16.59 -6.30 5.80
CA TYR A 85 16.43 -4.86 5.65
C TYR A 85 15.31 -4.54 4.68
N PHE A 86 14.54 -3.49 4.96
CA PHE A 86 13.40 -3.12 4.13
C PHE A 86 13.00 -1.66 4.34
N PRO A 87 12.56 -0.96 3.27
CA PRO A 87 11.92 0.34 3.41
C PRO A 87 10.45 0.17 3.79
N TRP A 88 9.87 1.15 4.48
CA TRP A 88 8.44 1.22 4.72
C TRP A 88 7.98 2.65 5.00
N MET A 89 6.66 2.89 4.98
CA MET A 89 6.06 4.14 5.46
C MET A 89 5.28 3.92 6.77
N VAL A 90 5.20 4.94 7.62
CA VAL A 90 4.47 4.92 8.90
C VAL A 90 3.41 6.00 8.86
N TYR A 91 2.18 5.62 9.19
CA TYR A 91 1.10 6.56 9.49
C TYR A 91 0.88 6.68 11.01
N ARG A 92 0.78 7.90 11.52
CA ARG A 92 0.77 8.21 12.96
C ARG A 92 -0.51 8.85 13.49
N SER A 93 -1.57 8.92 12.67
CA SER A 93 -2.92 9.37 13.07
C SER A 93 -2.99 10.77 13.72
N ASN A 94 -1.99 11.63 13.52
CA ASN A 94 -2.09 13.03 13.91
C ASN A 94 -2.86 13.82 12.85
N PRO A 95 -3.53 14.94 13.23
CA PRO A 95 -4.22 15.80 12.29
C PRO A 95 -3.31 16.30 11.17
N ILE A 96 -3.85 16.37 9.96
CA ILE A 96 -3.11 16.87 8.79
C ILE A 96 -3.04 18.39 8.84
N THR A 97 -1.91 18.88 9.36
CA THR A 97 -1.55 20.29 9.35
C THR A 97 -0.14 20.44 8.78
N VAL A 98 0.18 21.60 8.21
CA VAL A 98 1.53 21.92 7.72
C VAL A 98 2.59 21.59 8.77
N GLY A 99 2.38 22.02 10.02
CA GLY A 99 3.33 21.78 11.10
C GLY A 99 3.47 20.31 11.53
N ASN A 100 2.39 19.52 11.48
CA ASN A 100 2.47 18.09 11.81
C ASN A 100 3.15 17.31 10.68
N ILE A 101 2.85 17.65 9.43
CA ILE A 101 3.50 17.04 8.26
C ILE A 101 5.00 17.31 8.31
N GLN A 102 5.44 18.56 8.46
CA GLN A 102 6.85 18.93 8.49
C GLN A 102 7.66 18.29 9.63
N ARG A 103 6.99 17.84 10.69
CA ARG A 103 7.61 17.12 11.81
C ARG A 103 7.62 15.60 11.62
N GLY A 104 7.07 15.06 10.53
CA GLY A 104 6.92 13.61 10.32
C GLY A 104 5.88 12.97 11.23
N TRP A 105 4.91 13.76 11.71
CA TRP A 105 3.87 13.31 12.63
C TRP A 105 2.63 12.76 11.92
N VAL A 106 2.52 12.90 10.60
CA VAL A 106 1.41 12.35 9.82
C VAL A 106 1.83 11.06 9.12
N LEU A 107 2.69 11.20 8.12
CA LEU A 107 3.36 10.12 7.39
C LEU A 107 4.88 10.29 7.57
N ALA A 108 5.62 9.18 7.53
CA ALA A 108 7.08 9.21 7.57
C ALA A 108 7.65 7.95 6.90
N SER A 109 8.80 8.11 6.26
CA SER A 109 9.51 7.05 5.54
C SER A 109 10.71 6.55 6.32
N ARG A 110 10.90 5.22 6.32
CA ARG A 110 11.92 4.55 7.13
C ARG A 110 12.63 3.45 6.36
N ILE A 111 13.86 3.16 6.78
CA ILE A 111 14.47 1.83 6.60
C ILE A 111 14.39 1.16 7.96
N GLY A 112 13.92 -0.08 8.00
CA GLY A 112 14.10 -0.92 9.18
C GLY A 112 14.76 -2.23 8.88
N ARG A 113 15.14 -2.90 9.96
CA ARG A 113 15.67 -4.24 9.95
C ARG A 113 15.08 -5.09 11.06
N VAL A 114 14.87 -6.35 10.76
CA VAL A 114 14.40 -7.37 11.69
C VAL A 114 15.41 -8.51 11.67
N ARG A 115 15.69 -9.08 12.84
CA ARG A 115 16.58 -10.24 12.93
C ARG A 115 15.98 -11.43 12.18
N LEU A 116 16.80 -12.41 11.82
CA LEU A 116 16.35 -13.68 11.22
C LEU A 116 16.60 -14.88 12.13
N ASP A 117 17.42 -14.70 13.17
CA ASP A 117 17.86 -15.73 14.11
C ASP A 117 17.07 -15.73 15.43
N GLY A 118 16.12 -14.82 15.60
CA GLY A 118 15.21 -14.81 16.75
C GLY A 118 14.48 -13.48 16.95
N PRO A 119 13.40 -13.48 17.74
CA PRO A 119 12.62 -12.27 17.99
C PRO A 119 13.46 -11.23 18.74
N ALA A 120 13.43 -10.01 18.24
CA ALA A 120 14.00 -8.83 18.86
C ALA A 120 13.21 -7.61 18.42
N TYR A 121 13.27 -6.52 19.18
CA TYR A 121 12.61 -5.28 18.80
C TYR A 121 13.15 -4.81 17.44
N ARG A 122 12.26 -4.53 16.48
CA ARG A 122 12.67 -4.00 15.16
C ARG A 122 13.54 -2.76 15.30
N GLU A 123 14.59 -2.69 14.53
CA GLU A 123 15.42 -1.48 14.47
C GLU A 123 15.06 -0.68 13.24
N ALA A 124 15.11 0.64 13.32
CA ALA A 124 14.86 1.50 12.16
C ALA A 124 15.70 2.76 12.18
N ILE A 125 15.71 3.45 11.04
CA ILE A 125 16.14 4.83 10.85
C ILE A 125 15.04 5.59 10.09
N SER A 126 14.99 6.91 10.25
CA SER A 126 14.10 7.80 9.49
C SER A 126 14.81 8.33 8.24
N LEU A 127 14.07 8.47 7.14
CA LEU A 127 14.61 8.92 5.85
C LEU A 127 14.35 10.39 5.57
N ASP A 128 13.34 10.97 6.22
CA ASP A 128 12.80 12.27 5.85
C ASP A 128 13.75 13.41 6.24
N VAL A 129 14.23 14.13 5.23
CA VAL A 129 15.02 15.35 5.39
C VAL A 129 14.02 16.52 5.55
N PRO A 130 14.25 17.46 6.50
CA PRO A 130 13.40 18.64 6.61
C PRO A 130 13.19 19.34 5.25
N GLN A 131 11.93 19.62 4.91
CA GLN A 131 11.47 20.26 3.65
C GLN A 131 11.74 19.47 2.35
N MET A 132 12.36 18.30 2.44
CA MET A 132 12.60 17.41 1.30
C MET A 132 12.43 15.97 1.76
N ALA A 133 11.24 15.64 2.25
CA ALA A 133 10.89 14.32 2.72
C ALA A 133 10.93 13.28 1.59
N ILE A 134 10.73 12.01 1.95
CA ILE A 134 10.83 10.89 1.01
C ILE A 134 9.46 10.23 0.87
N ALA A 135 8.84 10.33 -0.30
CA ALA A 135 7.63 9.60 -0.64
C ALA A 135 7.95 8.22 -1.26
N ASP A 136 7.12 7.23 -0.89
CA ASP A 136 7.09 5.88 -1.47
C ASP A 136 8.47 5.20 -1.62
N PRO A 137 9.25 5.03 -0.53
CA PRO A 137 10.46 4.23 -0.59
C PRO A 137 10.09 2.78 -0.92
N HIS A 138 10.71 2.20 -1.95
CA HIS A 138 10.26 0.94 -2.52
C HIS A 138 11.34 -0.15 -2.49
N GLY A 139 12.44 0.06 -3.22
CA GLY A 139 13.52 -0.92 -3.39
C GLY A 139 14.63 -0.71 -2.38
N LEU A 140 15.29 -1.80 -1.99
CA LEU A 140 16.53 -1.75 -1.22
C LEU A 140 17.55 -2.71 -1.84
N ALA A 141 18.79 -2.25 -1.97
CA ALA A 141 19.92 -3.03 -2.46
C ALA A 141 21.16 -2.76 -1.59
N MET A 142 21.87 -3.81 -1.18
CA MET A 142 23.12 -3.75 -0.44
C MET A 142 24.29 -4.25 -1.30
N SER A 143 25.45 -3.62 -1.12
CA SER A 143 26.69 -4.09 -1.76
C SER A 143 27.18 -5.39 -1.12
N ASN A 144 27.92 -6.18 -1.88
CA ASN A 144 28.43 -7.49 -1.44
C ASN A 144 29.43 -7.39 -0.28
N ASP A 145 30.12 -6.25 -0.18
CA ASP A 145 31.03 -5.96 0.93
C ASP A 145 30.31 -5.43 2.19
N GLY A 146 28.98 -5.26 2.13
CA GLY A 146 28.18 -4.75 3.24
C GLY A 146 28.42 -3.27 3.58
N ASN A 147 29.12 -2.50 2.74
CA ASN A 147 29.45 -1.10 3.03
C ASN A 147 28.41 -0.10 2.54
N ARG A 148 27.65 -0.45 1.50
CA ARG A 148 26.64 0.42 0.89
C ARG A 148 25.25 -0.18 1.02
N LEU A 149 24.29 0.70 1.30
CA LEU A 149 22.87 0.40 1.24
C LEU A 149 22.22 1.48 0.38
N VAL A 150 21.49 1.07 -0.64
CA VAL A 150 20.82 1.95 -1.59
C VAL A 150 19.32 1.71 -1.49
N VAL A 151 18.53 2.78 -1.36
CA VAL A 151 17.07 2.73 -1.38
C VAL A 151 16.55 3.50 -2.57
N SER A 152 15.56 2.96 -3.28
CA SER A 152 14.84 3.72 -4.28
C SER A 152 13.69 4.46 -3.62
N ALA A 153 13.68 5.78 -3.78
CA ALA A 153 12.58 6.63 -3.37
C ALA A 153 11.69 6.88 -4.59
N SER A 154 10.73 5.98 -4.79
CA SER A 154 9.95 5.93 -6.03
C SER A 154 9.05 7.15 -6.20
N GLY A 155 8.63 7.78 -5.10
CA GLY A 155 7.77 8.95 -5.10
C GLY A 155 8.50 10.28 -5.25
N THR A 156 9.81 10.31 -4.99
CA THR A 156 10.64 11.53 -5.13
C THR A 156 11.68 11.42 -6.25
N HIS A 157 11.61 10.34 -7.03
CA HIS A 157 12.35 10.15 -8.29
C HIS A 157 13.87 10.01 -8.13
N GLU A 158 14.30 9.39 -7.04
CA GLU A 158 15.72 9.38 -6.65
C GLU A 158 16.18 8.08 -6.00
N LEU A 159 17.50 7.94 -5.86
CA LEU A 159 18.14 6.96 -5.00
C LEU A 159 18.71 7.62 -3.75
N LEU A 160 18.59 6.93 -2.62
CA LEU A 160 19.22 7.26 -1.36
C LEU A 160 20.38 6.29 -1.13
N ILE A 161 21.62 6.78 -1.10
CA ILE A 161 22.83 5.98 -0.94
C ILE A 161 23.41 6.24 0.44
N TYR A 162 23.55 5.18 1.23
CA TYR A 162 24.08 5.20 2.59
C TYR A 162 25.39 4.40 2.71
N ARG A 163 26.32 4.88 3.54
CA ARG A 163 27.37 4.04 4.14
C ARG A 163 26.75 3.27 5.29
N ARG A 164 26.47 1.99 5.06
CA ARG A 164 25.64 1.15 5.95
C ARG A 164 26.17 1.06 7.39
N PRO A 165 27.49 0.95 7.65
CA PRO A 165 28.00 0.90 9.03
C PRO A 165 27.68 2.13 9.90
N ASP A 166 27.41 3.29 9.30
CA ASP A 166 27.09 4.51 10.05
C ASP A 166 25.60 4.68 10.33
N LEU A 167 24.74 3.75 9.88
CA LEU A 167 23.30 3.89 10.06
C LEU A 167 22.94 3.71 11.54
N PRO A 168 22.31 4.73 12.19
CA PRO A 168 22.01 4.71 13.61
C PRO A 168 20.72 3.92 13.87
N PHE A 169 20.76 2.61 13.63
CA PHE A 169 19.63 1.72 13.87
C PHE A 169 19.22 1.73 15.34
N ILE A 170 18.02 2.23 15.62
CA ILE A 170 17.47 2.32 16.96
C ILE A 170 16.29 1.37 17.08
N GLY A 171 16.34 0.50 18.09
CA GLY A 171 15.22 -0.35 18.49
C GLY A 171 14.25 0.42 19.40
N ALA A 172 14.42 0.30 20.72
CA ALA A 172 13.54 0.90 21.70
C ALA A 172 13.44 2.44 21.54
N GLY A 173 12.22 2.99 21.60
CA GLY A 173 11.96 4.43 21.39
C GLY A 173 11.90 4.86 19.91
N GLY A 174 12.48 4.07 19.00
CA GLY A 174 12.49 4.33 17.55
C GLY A 174 13.43 5.47 17.11
N PRO A 175 13.60 5.67 15.80
CA PRO A 175 14.62 6.57 15.23
C PRO A 175 14.31 8.07 15.29
N GLY A 176 13.36 8.50 16.12
CA GLY A 176 12.78 9.83 15.99
C GLY A 176 11.91 9.97 14.74
N ASP A 177 11.60 11.21 14.35
CA ASP A 177 10.64 11.50 13.27
C ASP A 177 11.28 11.96 11.96
N LEU A 178 12.49 12.52 12.02
CA LEU A 178 13.26 12.99 10.87
C LEU A 178 14.61 12.26 10.82
N ILE A 179 15.28 12.33 9.67
CA ILE A 179 16.61 11.74 9.50
C ILE A 179 17.60 12.22 10.56
N ASP A 180 18.50 11.33 11.00
CA ASP A 180 19.57 11.72 11.91
C ASP A 180 20.50 12.75 11.23
N SER A 181 20.63 13.92 11.85
CA SER A 181 21.42 15.04 11.33
C SER A 181 22.89 14.73 11.12
N THR A 182 23.44 13.70 11.76
CA THR A 182 24.83 13.26 11.57
C THR A 182 25.07 12.67 10.19
N LEU A 183 24.06 11.99 9.62
CA LEU A 183 24.12 11.45 8.26
C LEU A 183 24.26 12.56 7.22
N LEU A 184 23.69 13.73 7.49
CA LEU A 184 23.70 14.88 6.57
C LEU A 184 25.06 15.60 6.51
N ARG A 185 26.02 15.27 7.37
CA ARG A 185 27.30 16.00 7.50
C ARG A 185 28.33 15.59 6.47
N ASP A 186 28.20 14.40 5.90
CA ASP A 186 29.17 13.81 4.98
C ASP A 186 28.43 13.13 3.82
N ARG A 187 28.76 13.55 2.59
CA ARG A 187 28.12 12.99 1.39
C ARG A 187 28.52 11.54 1.14
N ASP A 188 29.66 11.10 1.67
CA ASP A 188 30.09 9.70 1.60
C ASP A 188 29.32 8.81 2.58
N VAL A 189 28.71 9.40 3.62
CA VAL A 189 27.79 8.73 4.55
C VAL A 189 26.40 8.66 3.95
N PHE A 190 25.88 9.77 3.43
CA PHE A 190 24.55 9.83 2.83
C PHE A 190 24.54 10.76 1.62
N SER A 191 23.96 10.27 0.52
CA SER A 191 23.74 11.08 -0.66
C SER A 191 22.44 10.72 -1.37
N ARG A 192 21.90 11.71 -2.08
CA ARG A 192 20.73 11.58 -2.94
C ARG A 192 21.17 11.67 -4.39
N VAL A 193 20.59 10.83 -5.25
CA VAL A 193 20.86 10.82 -6.69
C VAL A 193 19.54 10.89 -7.43
N ASP A 194 19.31 12.01 -8.11
CA ASP A 194 18.16 12.15 -9.01
C ASP A 194 18.32 11.18 -10.19
N VAL A 195 17.29 10.37 -10.41
CA VAL A 195 17.21 9.41 -11.52
C VAL A 195 15.97 9.63 -12.38
N GLY A 196 15.11 10.58 -12.00
CA GLY A 196 13.81 10.82 -12.61
C GLY A 196 12.86 9.62 -12.56
N GLY A 197 11.68 9.79 -13.14
CA GLY A 197 10.72 8.70 -13.34
C GLY A 197 10.32 7.99 -12.04
N ARG A 198 10.32 6.66 -12.02
CA ARG A 198 9.91 5.88 -10.85
C ARG A 198 10.91 4.73 -10.62
N PRO A 199 11.99 4.96 -9.85
CA PRO A 199 12.96 3.92 -9.56
C PRO A 199 12.35 2.87 -8.63
N MET A 200 12.35 1.59 -9.05
CA MET A 200 11.65 0.50 -8.35
C MET A 200 12.63 -0.55 -7.82
N GLY A 201 12.74 -1.71 -8.47
CA GLY A 201 13.71 -2.74 -8.11
C GLY A 201 15.13 -2.33 -8.50
N MET A 202 16.11 -2.78 -7.72
CA MET A 202 17.52 -2.47 -7.96
C MET A 202 18.40 -3.68 -7.71
N ALA A 203 19.59 -3.69 -8.32
CA ALA A 203 20.66 -4.63 -8.04
C ALA A 203 22.01 -3.91 -8.10
N ILE A 204 22.92 -4.24 -7.18
CA ILE A 204 24.29 -3.71 -7.19
C ILE A 204 25.20 -4.69 -7.93
N SER A 205 26.11 -4.16 -8.75
CA SER A 205 27.11 -4.93 -9.48
C SER A 205 28.08 -5.64 -8.55
N ALA A 206 28.68 -6.74 -9.02
CA ALA A 206 29.58 -7.55 -8.21
C ALA A 206 30.81 -6.79 -7.67
N ASP A 207 31.26 -5.75 -8.40
CA ASP A 207 32.37 -4.87 -8.02
C ASP A 207 31.97 -3.76 -7.04
N ASN A 208 30.70 -3.71 -6.61
CA ASN A 208 30.13 -2.71 -5.69
C ASN A 208 30.16 -1.26 -6.20
N LYS A 209 30.37 -1.03 -7.50
CA LYS A 209 30.50 0.33 -8.06
C LYS A 209 29.23 0.86 -8.71
N THR A 210 28.37 -0.01 -9.21
CA THR A 210 27.21 0.39 -10.01
C THR A 210 25.92 -0.19 -9.45
N VAL A 211 24.87 0.63 -9.38
CA VAL A 211 23.50 0.19 -9.15
C VAL A 211 22.78 0.15 -10.50
N TYR A 212 22.14 -0.98 -10.80
CA TYR A 212 21.17 -1.10 -11.89
C TYR A 212 19.78 -0.86 -11.32
N VAL A 213 19.03 0.06 -11.93
CA VAL A 213 17.72 0.52 -11.45
C VAL A 213 16.68 0.23 -12.52
N ALA A 214 15.65 -0.53 -12.17
CA ALA A 214 14.46 -0.65 -13.01
C ALA A 214 13.60 0.60 -12.81
N ASN A 215 13.55 1.48 -13.82
CA ASN A 215 12.78 2.71 -13.79
C ASN A 215 11.45 2.51 -14.54
N TYR A 216 10.37 2.41 -13.77
CA TYR A 216 9.06 2.01 -14.28
C TYR A 216 8.39 3.09 -15.13
N VAL A 217 8.60 4.37 -14.80
CA VAL A 217 8.02 5.50 -15.56
C VAL A 217 8.87 5.87 -16.78
N ASN A 218 10.18 5.63 -16.74
CA ASN A 218 11.04 5.90 -17.89
C ASN A 218 11.06 4.75 -18.91
N ASP A 219 10.44 3.60 -18.58
CA ASP A 219 10.55 2.35 -19.35
C ASP A 219 12.02 2.02 -19.66
N SER A 220 12.87 2.07 -18.63
CA SER A 220 14.31 1.92 -18.79
C SER A 220 14.98 1.19 -17.63
N VAL A 221 16.15 0.63 -17.91
CA VAL A 221 17.11 0.21 -16.90
C VAL A 221 18.23 1.24 -16.85
N GLN A 222 18.40 1.90 -15.72
CA GLN A 222 19.45 2.91 -15.54
C GLN A 222 20.63 2.30 -14.79
N LYS A 223 21.85 2.64 -15.20
CA LYS A 223 23.09 2.38 -14.47
C LYS A 223 23.50 3.64 -13.75
N VAL A 224 23.62 3.54 -12.44
CA VAL A 224 24.06 4.62 -11.55
C VAL A 224 25.40 4.25 -10.94
N ASP A 225 26.40 5.09 -11.15
CA ASP A 225 27.70 4.95 -10.50
C ASP A 225 27.62 5.48 -9.07
N ILE A 226 28.00 4.66 -8.09
CA ILE A 226 27.83 4.94 -6.65
C ILE A 226 28.83 6.01 -6.18
N GLU A 227 30.04 6.01 -6.71
CA GLU A 227 31.11 6.93 -6.29
C GLU A 227 30.86 8.35 -6.81
N SER A 228 30.66 8.48 -8.12
CA SER A 228 30.38 9.76 -8.77
C SER A 228 28.94 10.23 -8.58
N ARG A 229 28.02 9.34 -8.13
CA ARG A 229 26.61 9.63 -7.84
C ARG A 229 25.86 10.13 -9.08
N LYS A 230 26.05 9.46 -10.21
CA LYS A 230 25.49 9.86 -11.50
C LYS A 230 24.90 8.68 -12.25
N VAL A 231 23.81 8.94 -12.97
CA VAL A 231 23.36 8.04 -14.04
C VAL A 231 24.42 8.08 -15.14
N ILE A 232 25.08 6.95 -15.38
CA ILE A 232 26.16 6.83 -16.39
C ILE A 232 25.66 6.20 -17.69
N GLN A 233 24.51 5.52 -17.65
CA GLN A 233 23.89 4.93 -18.83
C GLN A 233 22.40 4.71 -18.57
N GLU A 234 21.58 4.91 -19.59
CA GLU A 234 20.17 4.54 -19.60
C GLU A 234 19.89 3.57 -20.76
N ILE A 235 19.32 2.42 -20.43
CA ILE A 235 18.99 1.35 -21.37
C ILE A 235 17.47 1.37 -21.57
N SER A 236 17.01 1.88 -22.73
CA SER A 236 15.58 1.91 -23.06
C SER A 236 15.01 0.50 -23.22
N LEU A 237 13.81 0.27 -22.68
CA LEU A 237 13.02 -0.94 -22.86
C LEU A 237 11.90 -0.76 -23.89
N GLY A 238 11.92 0.33 -24.66
CA GLY A 238 10.93 0.60 -25.71
C GLY A 238 9.96 1.73 -25.39
N ARG A 239 10.41 2.79 -24.71
CA ARG A 239 9.60 3.99 -24.43
C ARG A 239 9.04 4.59 -25.73
N THR A 240 7.73 4.85 -25.75
CA THR A 240 7.11 5.60 -26.86
C THR A 240 7.50 7.08 -26.77
N PRO A 241 7.91 7.73 -27.88
CA PRO A 241 8.32 9.14 -27.86
C PRO A 241 7.21 10.09 -27.42
N GLU A 242 5.97 9.82 -27.84
CA GLU A 242 4.79 10.56 -27.41
C GLU A 242 4.17 9.91 -26.18
N LYS A 243 4.05 10.71 -25.11
CA LYS A 243 3.49 10.29 -23.85
C LYS A 243 1.97 10.40 -23.91
N SER A 244 1.27 9.28 -23.70
CA SER A 244 -0.20 9.29 -23.63
C SER A 244 -0.69 10.08 -22.41
N LEU A 245 -1.94 10.56 -22.49
CA LEU A 245 -2.58 11.27 -21.39
C LEU A 245 -2.64 10.41 -20.11
N ALA A 246 -2.94 9.11 -20.25
CA ALA A 246 -2.91 8.16 -19.14
C ALA A 246 -1.50 8.00 -18.53
N ARG A 247 -0.44 7.98 -19.34
CA ARG A 247 0.93 7.95 -18.83
C ARG A 247 1.26 9.22 -18.05
N HIS A 248 0.73 10.37 -18.45
CA HIS A 248 0.88 11.60 -17.66
C HIS A 248 0.14 11.54 -16.32
N GLY A 249 -1.07 11.01 -16.30
CA GLY A 249 -1.80 10.77 -15.06
C GLY A 249 -1.09 9.81 -14.12
N MET A 250 -0.49 8.75 -14.67
CA MET A 250 0.30 7.78 -13.91
C MET A 250 1.50 8.45 -13.22
N GLU A 251 2.22 9.33 -13.92
CA GLU A 251 3.34 10.07 -13.32
C GLU A 251 2.89 10.91 -12.13
N LEU A 252 1.83 11.70 -12.30
CA LEU A 252 1.27 12.53 -11.22
C LEU A 252 0.77 11.69 -10.04
N PHE A 253 0.17 10.53 -10.30
CA PHE A 253 -0.34 9.62 -9.27
C PHE A 253 0.78 9.10 -8.34
N TYR A 254 1.98 8.91 -8.89
CA TYR A 254 3.14 8.40 -8.17
C TYR A 254 4.10 9.50 -7.71
N ASP A 255 3.85 10.77 -8.06
CA ASP A 255 4.74 11.89 -7.77
C ASP A 255 4.42 12.52 -6.41
N GLY A 256 5.29 12.24 -5.43
CA GLY A 256 5.23 12.85 -4.12
C GLY A 256 5.63 14.31 -4.10
N GLN A 257 6.35 14.82 -5.11
CA GLN A 257 6.71 16.23 -5.21
C GLN A 257 5.51 17.16 -5.40
N GLN A 258 4.35 16.58 -5.70
CA GLN A 258 3.06 17.27 -5.74
C GLN A 258 2.50 17.59 -4.35
N SER A 259 2.97 16.94 -3.27
CA SER A 259 2.55 17.23 -1.89
C SER A 259 3.42 18.30 -1.23
N LEU A 260 2.94 18.83 -0.10
CA LEU A 260 3.77 19.61 0.82
C LEU A 260 5.07 18.84 1.10
N ASP A 261 6.22 19.51 0.91
CA ASP A 261 7.58 19.03 1.21
C ASP A 261 7.90 17.57 0.80
N GLN A 262 7.22 17.05 -0.21
CA GLN A 262 7.42 15.72 -0.81
C GLN A 262 7.07 14.51 0.08
N TRP A 263 6.23 14.68 1.09
CA TRP A 263 5.94 13.64 2.09
C TRP A 263 5.21 12.40 1.58
N TYR A 264 4.35 12.52 0.57
CA TYR A 264 3.55 11.39 0.07
C TYR A 264 2.94 11.68 -1.30
N SER A 265 2.58 10.62 -2.04
CA SER A 265 1.85 10.70 -3.30
C SER A 265 0.44 10.11 -3.15
N CYS A 266 -0.35 10.07 -4.23
CA CYS A 266 -1.62 9.33 -4.22
C CYS A 266 -1.38 7.84 -3.92
N HIS A 267 -0.29 7.26 -4.41
CA HIS A 267 0.08 5.86 -4.17
C HIS A 267 0.33 5.54 -2.69
N SER A 268 0.85 6.49 -1.91
CA SER A 268 1.11 6.28 -0.48
C SER A 268 -0.16 5.87 0.27
N CYS A 269 -1.31 6.44 -0.10
CA CYS A 269 -2.61 6.08 0.45
C CYS A 269 -3.27 4.96 -0.37
N HIS A 270 -3.34 5.14 -1.69
CA HIS A 270 -3.99 4.23 -2.64
C HIS A 270 -2.97 3.30 -3.30
N TYR A 271 -2.43 2.35 -2.55
CA TYR A 271 -1.36 1.48 -3.05
C TYR A 271 -1.77 0.74 -4.34
N ASN A 272 -1.14 1.14 -5.46
CA ASN A 272 -1.46 0.70 -6.83
C ASN A 272 -2.95 0.85 -7.20
N GLY A 273 -3.57 1.95 -6.79
CA GLY A 273 -5.00 2.22 -6.97
C GLY A 273 -5.92 1.45 -6.01
N GLY A 274 -5.35 0.58 -5.17
CA GLY A 274 -6.07 -0.13 -4.13
C GLY A 274 -6.18 0.67 -2.84
N VAL A 275 -6.17 -0.06 -1.73
CA VAL A 275 -6.29 0.48 -0.37
C VAL A 275 -4.98 0.25 0.41
N ASN A 276 -4.85 0.90 1.56
CA ASN A 276 -3.85 0.57 2.56
C ASN A 276 -4.49 -0.10 3.79
N SER A 277 -3.67 -0.46 4.79
CA SER A 277 -4.11 -1.21 5.98
C SER A 277 -4.59 -0.34 7.14
N LYS A 278 -4.81 0.96 6.91
CA LYS A 278 -5.16 1.95 7.94
C LYS A 278 -6.41 2.74 7.54
N ALA A 279 -7.15 3.18 8.56
CA ALA A 279 -7.98 4.36 8.42
C ALA A 279 -7.09 5.59 8.59
N MET A 280 -7.42 6.65 7.86
CA MET A 280 -6.68 7.90 7.80
C MET A 280 -7.67 9.05 7.89
N ASP A 281 -7.34 10.03 8.71
CA ASP A 281 -7.98 11.34 8.64
C ASP A 281 -7.18 12.19 7.64
N THR A 282 -7.81 12.56 6.52
CA THR A 282 -7.19 13.34 5.45
C THR A 282 -7.57 14.82 5.47
N MET A 283 -8.40 15.26 6.43
CA MET A 283 -8.99 16.61 6.47
C MET A 283 -9.79 17.00 5.21
N ASN A 284 -10.03 16.08 4.27
CA ASN A 284 -10.66 16.37 2.98
C ASN A 284 -12.11 16.86 3.12
N ASP A 285 -12.81 16.40 4.16
CA ASP A 285 -14.18 16.80 4.50
C ASP A 285 -14.24 17.93 5.54
N GLY A 286 -13.09 18.52 5.90
CA GLY A 286 -13.00 19.60 6.87
C GLY A 286 -13.16 19.18 8.34
N SER A 287 -13.40 17.90 8.62
CA SER A 287 -13.45 17.38 10.00
C SER A 287 -12.08 16.90 10.48
N THR A 288 -11.86 16.89 11.80
CA THR A 288 -10.61 16.42 12.43
C THR A 288 -10.88 15.18 13.27
N LEU A 289 -9.92 14.25 13.31
CA LEU A 289 -9.93 13.02 14.10
C LEU A 289 -11.09 12.05 13.76
N THR A 290 -11.72 12.24 12.62
CA THR A 290 -12.76 11.39 12.05
C THR A 290 -12.08 10.50 11.00
N MET A 291 -11.64 9.32 11.43
CA MET A 291 -10.80 8.45 10.60
C MET A 291 -11.62 7.80 9.49
N LYS A 292 -11.09 7.76 8.25
CA LYS A 292 -11.70 7.03 7.13
C LYS A 292 -10.75 6.05 6.47
N THR A 293 -11.22 4.84 6.18
CA THR A 293 -10.50 3.86 5.38
C THR A 293 -10.35 4.39 3.96
N VAL A 294 -9.18 4.15 3.38
CA VAL A 294 -8.92 4.51 2.00
C VAL A 294 -9.84 3.70 1.09
N LEU A 295 -10.58 4.38 0.21
CA LEU A 295 -11.42 3.74 -0.79
C LEU A 295 -10.56 3.33 -2.01
N PRO A 296 -10.83 2.17 -2.64
CA PRO A 296 -10.16 1.79 -3.87
C PRO A 296 -10.54 2.73 -5.02
N LEU A 297 -9.66 2.86 -6.01
CA LEU A 297 -9.82 3.75 -7.18
C LEU A 297 -10.16 2.99 -8.47
N TYR A 298 -10.44 1.68 -8.39
CA TYR A 298 -10.93 0.91 -9.53
C TYR A 298 -12.38 1.30 -9.85
N HIS A 299 -12.70 1.42 -11.14
CA HIS A 299 -14.04 1.82 -11.62
C HIS A 299 -14.53 3.18 -11.08
N LEU A 300 -13.60 4.08 -10.75
CA LEU A 300 -13.89 5.33 -10.04
C LEU A 300 -14.99 6.16 -10.70
N GLN A 301 -15.00 6.27 -12.04
CA GLN A 301 -16.01 7.05 -12.75
C GLN A 301 -17.43 6.46 -12.66
N GLN A 302 -17.57 5.18 -12.32
CA GLN A 302 -18.86 4.48 -12.23
C GLN A 302 -19.42 4.38 -10.82
N THR A 303 -18.72 4.92 -9.82
CA THR A 303 -19.09 4.83 -8.41
C THR A 303 -19.39 6.20 -7.79
N SER A 304 -19.92 7.14 -8.58
CA SER A 304 -20.36 8.44 -8.09
C SER A 304 -21.57 8.29 -7.14
N PRO A 305 -21.72 9.14 -6.09
CA PRO A 305 -20.79 10.19 -5.67
C PRO A 305 -19.54 9.62 -4.97
N TRP A 306 -18.50 10.45 -4.78
CA TRP A 306 -17.23 10.03 -4.18
C TRP A 306 -17.09 10.47 -2.72
N THR A 307 -16.12 9.87 -2.03
CA THR A 307 -15.91 9.90 -0.56
C THR A 307 -16.92 9.05 0.22
N TRP A 308 -16.61 8.78 1.49
CA TRP A 308 -17.48 8.00 2.38
C TRP A 308 -18.84 8.65 2.62
N HIS A 309 -18.92 9.97 2.60
CA HIS A 309 -20.18 10.70 2.77
C HIS A 309 -20.78 11.18 1.44
N GLY A 310 -20.14 10.87 0.30
CA GLY A 310 -20.67 11.18 -1.03
C GLY A 310 -20.86 12.67 -1.34
N TRP A 311 -20.13 13.57 -0.67
CA TRP A 311 -20.27 15.02 -0.89
C TRP A 311 -19.56 15.51 -2.15
N GLN A 312 -18.59 14.75 -2.67
CA GLN A 312 -17.94 15.05 -3.95
C GLN A 312 -18.75 14.43 -5.09
N THR A 313 -19.31 15.29 -5.94
CA THR A 313 -20.17 14.90 -7.08
C THR A 313 -19.55 15.23 -8.44
N ASP A 314 -18.45 15.96 -8.46
CA ASP A 314 -17.61 16.21 -9.63
C ASP A 314 -16.21 15.63 -9.41
N LEU A 315 -15.76 14.75 -10.32
CA LEU A 315 -14.49 14.03 -10.16
C LEU A 315 -13.29 14.94 -10.41
N GLN A 316 -13.43 15.97 -11.25
CA GLN A 316 -12.36 16.90 -11.54
C GLN A 316 -12.10 17.80 -10.32
N ASP A 317 -13.16 18.28 -9.67
CA ASP A 317 -13.07 19.01 -8.40
C ASP A 317 -12.53 18.12 -7.28
N ALA A 318 -12.90 16.84 -7.25
CA ALA A 318 -12.34 15.86 -6.33
C ALA A 318 -10.81 15.70 -6.50
N MET A 319 -10.31 15.69 -7.75
CA MET A 319 -8.87 15.65 -8.03
C MET A 319 -8.19 16.92 -7.52
N HIS A 320 -8.71 18.11 -7.85
CA HIS A 320 -8.16 19.37 -7.35
C HIS A 320 -8.07 19.40 -5.83
N THR A 321 -9.15 19.03 -5.15
CA THR A 321 -9.21 18.98 -3.68
C THR A 321 -8.19 17.99 -3.10
N SER A 322 -7.96 16.85 -3.76
CA SER A 322 -6.96 15.88 -3.32
C SER A 322 -5.55 16.47 -3.36
N PHE A 323 -5.18 17.14 -4.45
CA PHE A 323 -3.85 17.74 -4.60
C PHE A 323 -3.65 18.98 -3.69
N THR A 324 -4.70 19.75 -3.40
CA THR A 324 -4.57 20.96 -2.56
C THR A 324 -4.84 20.72 -1.08
N ASN A 325 -5.92 20.04 -0.71
CA ASN A 325 -6.37 19.96 0.68
C ASN A 325 -5.83 18.71 1.37
N THR A 326 -5.86 17.56 0.68
CA THR A 326 -5.36 16.29 1.26
C THR A 326 -3.83 16.23 1.22
N MET A 327 -3.22 16.63 0.11
CA MET A 327 -1.77 16.59 -0.08
C MET A 327 -1.06 17.89 0.32
N LEU A 328 -1.81 18.97 0.63
CA LEU A 328 -1.26 20.30 0.91
C LEU A 328 -0.27 20.79 -0.16
N GLY A 329 -0.52 20.38 -1.40
CA GLY A 329 0.31 20.65 -2.56
C GLY A 329 0.01 21.99 -3.22
N LYS A 330 0.68 22.22 -4.35
CA LYS A 330 0.47 23.42 -5.18
C LYS A 330 -0.83 23.36 -6.01
N GLY A 331 -1.50 22.22 -6.01
CA GLY A 331 -2.61 21.93 -6.92
C GLY A 331 -2.13 21.54 -8.32
N ILE A 332 -3.09 21.15 -9.15
CA ILE A 332 -2.88 20.76 -10.55
C ILE A 332 -3.78 21.61 -11.45
N ASN A 333 -3.51 21.63 -12.75
CA ASN A 333 -4.38 22.25 -13.74
C ASN A 333 -5.43 21.25 -14.29
N ASN A 334 -6.37 21.75 -15.12
CA ASN A 334 -7.46 20.93 -15.66
C ASN A 334 -7.00 19.81 -16.61
N GLU A 335 -5.88 19.99 -17.30
CA GLU A 335 -5.29 18.95 -18.14
C GLU A 335 -4.63 17.84 -17.32
N GLU A 336 -3.91 18.21 -16.27
CA GLU A 336 -3.33 17.27 -15.31
C GLU A 336 -4.42 16.49 -14.57
N ALA A 337 -5.51 17.15 -14.15
CA ALA A 337 -6.65 16.47 -13.52
C ALA A 337 -7.26 15.43 -14.47
N ARG A 338 -7.45 15.79 -15.74
CA ARG A 338 -7.91 14.86 -16.78
C ARG A 338 -6.92 13.72 -17.01
N ALA A 339 -5.62 14.00 -16.96
CA ALA A 339 -4.58 13.00 -17.08
C ALA A 339 -4.71 11.93 -15.99
N VAL A 340 -4.78 12.37 -14.73
CA VAL A 340 -4.97 11.48 -13.58
C VAL A 340 -6.27 10.68 -13.72
N MET A 341 -7.40 11.32 -14.04
CA MET A 341 -8.67 10.61 -14.24
C MET A 341 -8.62 9.58 -15.38
N THR A 342 -7.88 9.88 -16.45
CA THR A 342 -7.68 8.94 -17.58
C THR A 342 -6.91 7.70 -17.11
N TYR A 343 -5.82 7.91 -16.36
CA TYR A 343 -5.06 6.81 -15.77
C TYR A 343 -5.90 5.96 -14.81
N LEU A 344 -6.68 6.59 -13.93
CA LEU A 344 -7.52 5.88 -12.97
C LEU A 344 -8.59 5.02 -13.66
N ASN A 345 -9.08 5.44 -14.83
CA ASN A 345 -10.03 4.66 -15.62
C ASN A 345 -9.40 3.42 -16.30
N GLU A 346 -8.07 3.38 -16.45
CA GLU A 346 -7.34 2.21 -16.98
C GLU A 346 -6.96 1.20 -15.90
N LEU A 347 -7.17 1.51 -14.61
CA LEU A 347 -6.86 0.60 -13.52
C LEU A 347 -7.71 -0.67 -13.60
N GLN A 348 -7.05 -1.81 -13.67
CA GLN A 348 -7.70 -3.11 -13.69
C GLN A 348 -7.57 -3.83 -12.35
N LEU A 349 -8.66 -4.46 -11.93
CA LEU A 349 -8.62 -5.42 -10.84
C LEU A 349 -7.95 -6.70 -11.31
N PRO A 350 -7.03 -7.28 -10.53
CA PRO A 350 -6.50 -8.59 -10.85
C PRO A 350 -7.57 -9.67 -10.66
N GLN A 351 -7.33 -10.81 -11.30
CA GLN A 351 -8.22 -11.97 -11.21
C GLN A 351 -8.57 -12.31 -9.76
N ASN A 352 -9.87 -12.45 -9.49
CA ASN A 352 -10.37 -12.78 -8.17
C ASN A 352 -10.06 -14.26 -7.85
N PRO A 353 -9.29 -14.56 -6.79
CA PRO A 353 -8.89 -15.93 -6.46
C PRO A 353 -9.97 -16.75 -5.73
N PHE A 354 -11.10 -16.14 -5.38
CA PHE A 354 -12.25 -16.81 -4.75
C PHE A 354 -13.31 -17.27 -5.77
N ARG A 355 -12.98 -17.20 -7.06
CA ARG A 355 -13.75 -17.76 -8.17
C ARG A 355 -13.10 -19.04 -8.69
N ASN A 356 -13.87 -19.83 -9.44
CA ASN A 356 -13.34 -20.96 -10.18
C ASN A 356 -12.33 -20.49 -11.25
N ALA A 357 -11.52 -21.41 -11.77
CA ALA A 357 -10.49 -21.09 -12.77
C ALA A 357 -11.05 -20.47 -14.06
N ASP A 358 -12.31 -20.79 -14.41
CA ASP A 358 -13.04 -20.24 -15.54
C ASP A 358 -13.73 -18.88 -15.24
N GLY A 359 -13.58 -18.36 -14.03
CA GLY A 359 -14.20 -17.11 -13.57
C GLY A 359 -15.63 -17.25 -13.04
N SER A 360 -16.23 -18.45 -13.08
CA SER A 360 -17.55 -18.69 -12.52
C SER A 360 -17.54 -18.64 -10.98
N LEU A 361 -18.73 -18.45 -10.40
CA LEU A 361 -18.93 -18.53 -8.96
C LEU A 361 -18.76 -19.99 -8.48
N THR A 362 -18.19 -20.15 -7.28
CA THR A 362 -18.23 -21.45 -6.59
C THR A 362 -19.66 -21.79 -6.17
N GLU A 363 -19.96 -23.06 -5.88
CA GLU A 363 -21.31 -23.46 -5.44
C GLU A 363 -21.77 -22.71 -4.18
N ALA A 364 -20.86 -22.46 -3.24
CA ALA A 364 -21.13 -21.66 -2.05
C ALA A 364 -21.43 -20.19 -2.41
N ALA A 365 -20.66 -19.60 -3.32
CA ALA A 365 -20.93 -18.23 -3.78
C ALA A 365 -22.26 -18.13 -4.56
N VAL A 366 -22.67 -19.17 -5.30
CA VAL A 366 -24.00 -19.21 -5.95
C VAL A 366 -25.13 -19.23 -4.93
N ARG A 367 -25.00 -19.97 -3.82
CA ARG A 367 -25.97 -19.93 -2.71
C ARG A 367 -25.94 -18.58 -2.00
N GLY A 368 -24.75 -18.03 -1.78
CA GLY A 368 -24.54 -16.71 -1.20
C GLY A 368 -25.16 -15.58 -2.00
N GLU A 369 -25.12 -15.65 -3.34
CA GLU A 369 -25.79 -14.67 -4.21
C GLU A 369 -27.30 -14.64 -3.96
N LYS A 370 -27.92 -15.82 -3.78
CA LYS A 370 -29.36 -15.92 -3.50
C LYS A 370 -29.70 -15.24 -2.17
N ILE A 371 -28.86 -15.43 -1.15
CA ILE A 371 -29.02 -14.77 0.16
C ILE A 371 -28.87 -13.25 -0.01
N PHE A 372 -27.82 -12.79 -0.69
CA PHE A 372 -27.56 -11.38 -0.94
C PHE A 372 -28.74 -10.64 -1.61
N ARG A 373 -29.41 -11.32 -2.56
CA ARG A 373 -30.56 -10.79 -3.29
C ARG A 373 -31.90 -11.05 -2.60
N SER A 374 -31.91 -11.78 -1.49
CA SER A 374 -33.13 -12.14 -0.79
C SER A 374 -33.72 -10.94 -0.03
N GLU A 375 -35.04 -10.95 0.15
CA GLU A 375 -35.72 -9.97 1.01
C GLU A 375 -35.25 -10.11 2.48
N GLN A 376 -34.90 -11.33 2.91
CA GLN A 376 -34.49 -11.61 4.30
C GLN A 376 -33.09 -11.10 4.65
N ALA A 377 -32.23 -10.80 3.68
CA ALA A 377 -30.94 -10.16 3.93
C ALA A 377 -30.90 -8.71 3.44
N ALA A 378 -31.76 -8.37 2.46
CA ALA A 378 -31.96 -7.05 1.90
C ALA A 378 -30.68 -6.33 1.40
N CYS A 379 -29.55 -7.03 1.20
CA CYS A 379 -28.28 -6.39 0.84
C CYS A 379 -28.38 -5.65 -0.50
N ALA A 380 -29.08 -6.24 -1.47
CA ALA A 380 -29.28 -5.68 -2.80
C ALA A 380 -30.19 -4.42 -2.82
N SER A 381 -30.81 -4.02 -1.71
CA SER A 381 -31.58 -2.77 -1.66
C SER A 381 -30.69 -1.54 -1.90
N CYS A 382 -29.48 -1.53 -1.35
CA CYS A 382 -28.48 -0.48 -1.55
C CYS A 382 -27.30 -0.96 -2.42
N HIS A 383 -26.86 -2.22 -2.27
CA HIS A 383 -25.74 -2.77 -3.04
C HIS A 383 -26.22 -3.46 -4.32
N ASN A 384 -26.61 -2.67 -5.33
CA ASN A 384 -27.15 -3.18 -6.59
C ASN A 384 -26.38 -2.70 -7.83
N GLY A 385 -26.86 -3.14 -9.00
CA GLY A 385 -26.25 -2.82 -10.29
C GLY A 385 -24.91 -3.53 -10.52
N PRO A 386 -24.22 -3.19 -11.62
CA PRO A 386 -22.96 -3.83 -12.01
C PRO A 386 -21.79 -3.54 -11.05
N TYR A 387 -21.87 -2.44 -10.29
CA TYR A 387 -20.82 -2.01 -9.36
C TYR A 387 -21.21 -2.15 -7.88
N PHE A 388 -22.35 -2.77 -7.58
CA PHE A 388 -22.82 -3.00 -6.20
C PHE A 388 -22.89 -1.73 -5.34
N THR A 389 -23.38 -0.65 -5.94
CA THR A 389 -23.64 0.64 -5.30
C THR A 389 -24.83 1.28 -6.00
N ASP A 390 -25.71 1.90 -5.22
CA ASP A 390 -26.86 2.64 -5.72
C ASP A 390 -26.59 4.15 -5.89
N GLY A 391 -25.39 4.61 -5.55
CA GLY A 391 -24.99 6.02 -5.64
C GLY A 391 -25.79 6.95 -4.71
N LYS A 392 -26.32 6.43 -3.60
CA LYS A 392 -27.13 7.20 -2.64
C LYS A 392 -26.46 7.26 -1.27
N ILE A 393 -26.89 8.25 -0.48
CA ILE A 393 -26.49 8.42 0.91
C ILE A 393 -27.53 7.75 1.81
N HIS A 394 -27.08 6.89 2.69
CA HIS A 394 -27.92 6.15 3.64
C HIS A 394 -27.44 6.37 5.06
N ASP A 395 -28.39 6.42 6.00
CA ASP A 395 -28.07 6.24 7.41
C ASP A 395 -28.16 4.75 7.73
N VAL A 396 -27.00 4.15 7.98
CA VAL A 396 -26.85 2.73 8.33
C VAL A 396 -26.46 2.56 9.80
N GLY A 397 -26.71 3.56 10.64
CA GLY A 397 -26.43 3.52 12.08
C GLY A 397 -24.96 3.59 12.44
N LEU A 398 -24.12 4.10 11.52
CA LEU A 398 -22.66 4.18 11.69
C LEU A 398 -22.16 5.58 12.05
N GLY A 399 -23.00 6.60 11.98
CA GLY A 399 -22.62 8.01 12.16
C GLY A 399 -22.12 8.33 13.56
N SER A 400 -21.26 9.36 13.67
CA SER A 400 -20.84 9.93 14.95
C SER A 400 -21.23 11.41 15.06
N ALA A 401 -21.19 11.97 16.28
CA ALA A 401 -21.50 13.39 16.49
C ALA A 401 -20.41 14.32 15.95
N GLU A 402 -19.22 13.78 15.71
CA GLU A 402 -18.06 14.46 15.15
C GLU A 402 -18.06 14.50 13.62
N ASP A 403 -18.91 13.68 12.97
CA ASP A 403 -19.05 13.69 11.53
C ASP A 403 -19.64 15.02 11.03
N TYR A 404 -19.00 15.61 10.04
CA TYR A 404 -19.47 16.85 9.42
C TYR A 404 -20.69 16.60 8.50
N TYR A 405 -20.76 15.43 7.88
CA TYR A 405 -21.81 15.03 6.95
C TYR A 405 -22.66 13.90 7.55
N ASN A 406 -23.96 13.93 7.29
CA ASN A 406 -24.88 12.88 7.73
C ASN A 406 -24.97 11.75 6.72
N GLY A 407 -24.95 10.51 7.21
CA GLY A 407 -25.07 9.31 6.41
C GLY A 407 -23.82 9.00 5.58
N TYR A 408 -23.83 7.85 4.92
CA TYR A 408 -22.72 7.35 4.14
C TYR A 408 -23.19 6.94 2.74
N ASN A 409 -22.35 7.24 1.76
CA ASN A 409 -22.47 6.73 0.41
C ASN A 409 -22.24 5.22 0.40
N THR A 410 -23.09 4.47 -0.28
CA THR A 410 -22.92 3.02 -0.48
C THR A 410 -21.64 2.74 -1.27
N PRO A 411 -20.56 2.20 -0.67
CA PRO A 411 -19.35 1.91 -1.43
C PRO A 411 -19.58 0.71 -2.35
N THR A 412 -18.85 0.68 -3.48
CA THR A 412 -18.79 -0.52 -4.33
C THR A 412 -18.31 -1.74 -3.53
N LEU A 413 -18.91 -2.90 -3.80
CA LEU A 413 -18.45 -4.20 -3.28
C LEU A 413 -17.47 -4.91 -4.22
N ILE A 414 -17.15 -4.33 -5.38
CA ILE A 414 -16.22 -4.94 -6.34
C ILE A 414 -14.80 -4.92 -5.76
N GLY A 415 -14.14 -6.08 -5.75
CA GLY A 415 -12.79 -6.24 -5.20
C GLY A 415 -12.70 -6.21 -3.67
N LEU A 416 -13.83 -6.41 -2.96
CA LEU A 416 -13.93 -6.35 -1.51
C LEU A 416 -12.96 -7.29 -0.79
N TYR A 417 -12.68 -8.45 -1.40
CA TYR A 417 -11.71 -9.44 -0.93
C TYR A 417 -10.29 -8.88 -0.71
N ARG A 418 -9.97 -7.75 -1.33
CA ARG A 418 -8.66 -7.10 -1.24
C ARG A 418 -8.52 -6.27 0.02
N LYS A 419 -9.58 -6.01 0.80
CA LYS A 419 -9.54 -5.16 2.00
C LYS A 419 -9.20 -5.96 3.26
N VAL A 420 -8.56 -5.30 4.23
CA VAL A 420 -8.26 -5.85 5.57
C VAL A 420 -8.88 -5.03 6.71
N ARG A 421 -9.51 -3.91 6.35
CA ARG A 421 -10.29 -3.03 7.22
C ARG A 421 -11.56 -2.66 6.49
N TYR A 422 -12.68 -2.73 7.20
CA TYR A 422 -14.01 -2.56 6.64
C TYR A 422 -14.79 -1.51 7.42
N LEU A 423 -15.86 -1.00 6.80
CA LEU A 423 -16.59 0.20 7.20
C LEU A 423 -15.76 1.48 7.08
N HIS A 424 -16.41 2.63 7.29
CA HIS A 424 -15.79 3.92 7.06
C HIS A 424 -14.57 4.11 7.96
N ASP A 425 -14.63 3.81 9.25
CA ASP A 425 -13.54 4.02 10.20
C ASP A 425 -12.56 2.84 10.36
N GLY A 426 -12.85 1.72 9.68
CA GLY A 426 -12.01 0.52 9.77
C GLY A 426 -12.17 -0.27 11.06
N ARG A 427 -13.26 -0.06 11.83
CA ARG A 427 -13.53 -0.80 13.09
C ARG A 427 -13.62 -2.31 12.89
N SER A 428 -14.11 -2.74 11.73
CA SER A 428 -14.24 -4.16 11.37
C SER A 428 -12.97 -4.67 10.68
N LYS A 429 -12.46 -5.83 11.12
CA LYS A 429 -11.21 -6.41 10.61
C LYS A 429 -11.45 -7.56 9.63
N SER A 430 -12.68 -8.05 9.54
CA SER A 430 -13.09 -9.09 8.60
C SER A 430 -14.48 -8.80 8.03
N LEU A 431 -14.84 -9.46 6.92
CA LEU A 431 -16.23 -9.41 6.41
C LEU A 431 -17.22 -10.10 7.35
N GLU A 432 -16.76 -11.08 8.13
CA GLU A 432 -17.59 -11.73 9.13
C GLU A 432 -17.96 -10.71 10.21
N ASP A 433 -16.97 -9.94 10.72
CA ASP A 433 -17.19 -8.88 11.70
C ASP A 433 -18.21 -7.83 11.20
N VAL A 434 -18.20 -7.53 9.90
CA VAL A 434 -19.16 -6.60 9.29
C VAL A 434 -20.58 -7.17 9.39
N LEU A 435 -20.75 -8.42 8.98
CA LEU A 435 -22.07 -9.08 8.87
C LEU A 435 -22.64 -9.59 10.19
N THR A 436 -21.82 -9.74 11.23
CA THR A 436 -22.26 -10.09 12.59
C THR A 436 -22.17 -8.92 13.57
N GLY A 437 -21.60 -7.79 13.13
CA GLY A 437 -21.31 -6.62 13.95
C GLY A 437 -22.22 -5.45 13.63
N ASP A 438 -21.63 -4.29 13.34
CA ASP A 438 -22.38 -3.03 13.19
C ASP A 438 -23.15 -2.92 11.87
N HIS A 439 -22.86 -3.79 10.91
CA HIS A 439 -23.52 -3.80 9.61
C HIS A 439 -24.25 -5.12 9.33
N ALA A 440 -24.69 -5.78 10.40
CA ALA A 440 -25.52 -6.97 10.33
C ALA A 440 -26.94 -6.62 9.83
N PRO A 441 -27.64 -7.50 9.09
CA PRO A 441 -28.96 -7.22 8.54
C PRO A 441 -29.98 -6.73 9.57
N GLU A 442 -29.94 -7.24 10.80
CA GLU A 442 -30.87 -6.85 11.87
C GLU A 442 -30.67 -5.41 12.35
N LYS A 443 -29.47 -4.87 12.17
CA LYS A 443 -29.14 -3.49 12.54
C LYS A 443 -29.38 -2.51 11.41
N VAL A 444 -29.15 -2.93 10.16
CA VAL A 444 -29.16 -2.04 8.99
C VAL A 444 -30.50 -2.03 8.30
N SER A 445 -31.06 -3.20 8.00
CA SER A 445 -32.35 -3.33 7.31
C SER A 445 -33.49 -3.75 8.25
N GLY A 446 -33.20 -4.10 9.50
CA GLY A 446 -34.19 -4.60 10.46
C GLY A 446 -34.61 -6.04 10.19
N GLU A 447 -33.88 -6.76 9.34
CA GLU A 447 -34.14 -8.14 8.99
C GLU A 447 -33.68 -9.13 10.07
N ARG A 448 -33.80 -10.44 9.85
CA ARG A 448 -33.37 -11.46 10.83
C ARG A 448 -31.86 -11.74 10.75
N ALA A 449 -31.37 -12.36 11.82
CA ALA A 449 -30.04 -12.94 11.86
C ALA A 449 -29.84 -14.01 10.79
N LEU A 450 -28.67 -13.98 10.15
CA LEU A 450 -28.22 -15.05 9.27
C LEU A 450 -27.82 -16.27 10.11
N SER A 451 -28.24 -17.45 9.67
CA SER A 451 -27.67 -18.70 10.20
C SER A 451 -26.19 -18.80 9.85
N ARG A 452 -25.48 -19.70 10.54
CA ARG A 452 -24.04 -19.92 10.29
C ARG A 452 -23.76 -20.35 8.85
N GLU A 453 -24.64 -21.15 8.25
CA GLU A 453 -24.53 -21.60 6.87
C GLU A 453 -24.78 -20.46 5.89
N GLU A 454 -25.82 -19.65 6.13
CA GLU A 454 -26.12 -18.47 5.31
C GLU A 454 -24.99 -17.45 5.35
N LEU A 455 -24.44 -17.18 6.53
CA LEU A 455 -23.29 -16.30 6.71
C LEU A 455 -22.08 -16.82 5.92
N SER A 456 -21.77 -18.11 6.02
CA SER A 456 -20.66 -18.73 5.29
C SER A 456 -20.82 -18.63 3.77
N ASP A 457 -22.02 -18.91 3.25
CA ASP A 457 -22.31 -18.81 1.81
C ASP A 457 -22.27 -17.34 1.34
N LEU A 458 -22.84 -16.42 2.12
CA LEU A 458 -22.78 -14.98 1.82
C LEU A 458 -21.34 -14.46 1.80
N LEU A 459 -20.50 -14.87 2.75
CA LEU A 459 -19.07 -14.54 2.76
C LEU A 459 -18.35 -15.06 1.52
N ALA A 460 -18.70 -16.26 1.03
CA ALA A 460 -18.14 -16.80 -0.21
C ALA A 460 -18.54 -15.94 -1.42
N TYR A 461 -19.79 -15.48 -1.48
CA TYR A 461 -20.25 -14.57 -2.53
C TYR A 461 -19.55 -13.23 -2.47
N LEU A 462 -19.51 -12.57 -1.31
CA LEU A 462 -18.86 -11.26 -1.15
C LEU A 462 -17.36 -11.28 -1.47
N LYS A 463 -16.65 -12.37 -1.16
CA LYS A 463 -15.24 -12.54 -1.56
C LYS A 463 -15.07 -12.75 -3.06
N SER A 464 -16.10 -13.24 -3.75
CA SER A 464 -16.08 -13.44 -5.20
C SER A 464 -16.35 -12.17 -6.01
N LEU A 465 -16.84 -11.10 -5.36
CA LEU A 465 -16.96 -9.76 -5.95
C LEU A 465 -15.60 -9.07 -5.98
#